data_AF-A0A7S4B3V9-F1
#
_entry.id   AF-A0A7S4B3V9-F1
#
_cell.length_a   1.000
_cell.length_b   1.000
_cell.length_c   1.000
_cell.angle_alpha   90.00
_cell.angle_beta   90.00
_cell.angle_gamma   90.00
#
_symmetry.space_group_name_H-M   'P 1'
#
loop_
_entity.id
_entity.type
_entity.pdbx_description
1 polymer ?
#
loop_
_entity_poly.entity_id
_entity_poly.type
_entity_poly.pdbx_seq_one_letter_code
_entity_poly.pdbx_strand_id
1 'polypeptide(L)'
;ACGHADSESVFALRWLTPPPTHALQEAQALLCSLGALRNTSTRLARDADADLDLDDAPSDGTDFVTLASRLRLTRHGRALASLPLHPRLGHMLVTSRNLKISGEAPPSFDVAAVACALAAIVEEGGDLLQGGAREHGADIGLRVAALLSDRPPSTA
;
A
#
# COMPACT_ATOMS: atom_id res chain seq x y z
N ALA A 1 11.08 27.79 -2.19
CA ALA A 1 12.15 27.25 -1.33
C ALA A 1 11.94 25.76 -1.21
N CYS A 2 12.64 24.97 -2.02
CA CYS A 2 12.51 23.52 -2.07
C CYS A 2 13.38 22.93 -0.93
N GLY A 3 12.73 22.56 0.17
CA GLY A 3 13.38 21.93 1.32
C GLY A 3 13.85 20.53 0.95
N HIS A 4 15.15 20.31 1.06
CA HIS A 4 15.79 19.01 0.91
C HIS A 4 15.28 18.13 2.07
N ALA A 5 14.46 17.13 1.77
CA ALA A 5 14.06 16.11 2.73
C ALA A 5 15.24 15.15 2.95
N ASP A 6 16.32 15.68 3.51
CA ASP A 6 17.44 14.89 3.99
C ASP A 6 17.03 14.21 5.29
N SER A 7 17.24 12.90 5.31
CA SER A 7 16.83 11.91 6.30
C SER A 7 17.22 12.27 7.74
N GLU A 8 16.42 13.08 8.41
CA GLU A 8 16.40 13.15 9.86
C GLU A 8 15.85 11.81 10.38
N SER A 9 16.54 11.20 11.35
CA SER A 9 16.10 9.95 11.98
C SER A 9 14.66 10.12 12.48
N VAL A 10 13.77 9.14 12.27
CA VAL A 10 12.37 9.20 12.73
C VAL A 10 12.27 9.49 14.23
N PHE A 11 13.28 9.07 15.01
CA PHE A 11 13.39 9.34 16.44
C PHE A 11 13.76 10.79 16.80
N ALA A 12 14.28 11.57 15.84
CA ALA A 12 14.59 12.99 16.02
C ALA A 12 13.34 13.89 15.91
N LEU A 13 12.22 13.35 15.42
CA LEU A 13 10.94 14.06 15.42
C LEU A 13 10.47 14.33 16.86
N ARG A 14 9.70 15.41 17.05
CA ARG A 14 9.17 15.83 18.36
C ARG A 14 7.98 14.96 18.80
N TRP A 15 8.27 13.71 19.19
CA TRP A 15 7.27 12.81 19.76
C TRP A 15 7.01 13.13 21.23
N LEU A 16 5.74 13.04 21.67
CA LEU A 16 5.41 13.01 23.10
C LEU A 16 5.93 11.72 23.76
N THR A 17 5.77 10.61 23.05
CA THR A 17 6.34 9.30 23.38
C THR A 17 6.83 8.69 22.06
N PRO A 18 8.14 8.45 21.90
CA PRO A 18 8.67 7.92 20.64
C PRO A 18 8.11 6.52 20.37
N PRO A 19 7.89 6.15 19.10
CA PRO A 19 7.45 4.80 18.76
C PRO A 19 8.51 3.78 19.20
N PRO A 20 8.11 2.57 19.63
CA PRO A 20 9.07 1.55 19.95
C PRO A 20 9.83 1.10 18.70
N THR A 21 11.11 0.73 18.86
CA THR A 21 12.01 0.41 17.73
C THR A 21 11.49 -0.71 16.84
N HIS A 22 10.87 -1.75 17.41
CA HIS A 22 10.33 -2.87 16.64
C HIS A 22 9.18 -2.42 15.72
N ALA A 23 8.28 -1.54 16.18
CA ALA A 23 7.17 -1.06 15.35
C ALA A 23 7.67 -0.22 14.17
N LEU A 24 8.73 0.58 14.38
CA LEU A 24 9.38 1.31 13.29
C LEU A 24 10.03 0.36 12.28
N GLN A 25 10.72 -0.68 12.77
CA GLN A 25 11.33 -1.71 11.93
C GLN A 25 10.30 -2.46 11.09
N GLU A 26 9.18 -2.88 11.69
CA GLU A 26 8.07 -3.54 10.99
C GLU A 26 7.44 -2.62 9.93
N ALA A 27 7.22 -1.35 10.26
CA ALA A 27 6.69 -0.37 9.32
C ALA A 27 7.64 -0.16 8.13
N GLN A 28 8.95 -0.07 8.38
CA GLN A 28 9.97 0.01 7.32
C GLN A 28 9.99 -1.27 6.47
N ALA A 29 9.91 -2.45 7.09
CA ALA A 29 9.83 -3.74 6.39
C ALA A 29 8.65 -3.75 5.41
N LEU A 30 7.47 -3.38 5.91
CA LEU A 30 6.24 -3.36 5.14
C LEU A 30 6.32 -2.36 4.00
N LEU A 31 6.80 -1.14 4.25
CA LEU A 31 6.91 -0.12 3.21
C LEU A 31 7.94 -0.49 2.15
N CYS A 32 9.02 -1.18 2.52
CA CYS A 32 9.94 -1.77 1.55
C CYS A 32 9.28 -2.90 0.75
N SER A 33 8.53 -3.81 1.39
CA SER A 33 7.86 -4.93 0.70
C SER A 33 6.76 -4.46 -0.26
N LEU A 34 6.11 -3.32 0.04
CA LEU A 34 5.12 -2.69 -0.84
C LEU A 34 5.76 -1.86 -1.97
N GLY A 35 7.09 -1.77 -2.03
CA GLY A 35 7.83 -0.94 -2.98
C GLY A 35 7.69 0.57 -2.73
N ALA A 36 7.19 0.98 -1.56
CA ALA A 36 7.02 2.38 -1.19
C ALA A 36 8.35 3.06 -0.83
N LEU A 37 9.23 2.32 -0.16
CA LEU A 37 10.58 2.73 0.21
C LEU A 37 11.61 1.85 -0.49
N ARG A 38 12.77 2.44 -0.82
CA ARG A 38 13.93 1.72 -1.33
C ARG A 38 15.14 1.98 -0.46
N ASN A 39 15.92 0.92 -0.22
CA ASN A 39 17.23 1.01 0.39
C ASN A 39 18.26 1.58 -0.59
N THR A 40 18.88 2.71 -0.28
CA THR A 40 19.97 3.29 -1.10
C THR A 40 21.35 2.80 -0.71
N SER A 41 21.48 1.99 0.34
CA SER A 41 22.74 1.38 0.74
C SER A 41 23.35 0.49 -0.36
N THR A 42 22.49 -0.08 -1.21
CA THR A 42 22.87 -0.99 -2.30
C THR A 42 23.30 -0.28 -3.58
N ARG A 43 23.03 1.02 -3.74
CA ARG A 43 23.33 1.76 -4.98
C ARG A 43 24.73 2.34 -5.06
N LEU A 44 25.36 2.68 -3.93
CA LEU A 44 26.75 3.17 -3.91
C LEU A 44 27.78 2.10 -4.34
N ALA A 45 27.35 0.85 -4.56
CA ALA A 45 28.15 -0.20 -5.19
C ALA A 45 27.92 -0.31 -6.72
N ARG A 46 27.01 0.48 -7.30
CA ARG A 46 26.62 0.45 -8.72
C ARG A 46 26.50 1.85 -9.35
N ASP A 47 27.30 2.81 -8.90
CA ASP A 47 27.53 4.02 -9.71
C ASP A 47 28.48 3.68 -10.86
N ALA A 48 27.93 2.94 -11.83
CA ALA A 48 28.30 2.92 -13.22
C ALA A 48 27.00 2.58 -13.97
N ASP A 49 26.40 3.60 -14.57
CA ASP A 49 25.36 3.50 -15.58
C ASP A 49 23.91 3.24 -15.10
N ALA A 50 23.15 4.32 -14.97
CA ALA A 50 21.92 4.58 -15.73
C ALA A 50 20.82 5.29 -14.90
N ASP A 51 20.60 6.56 -15.23
CA ASP A 51 19.29 7.20 -15.19
C ASP A 51 18.36 6.44 -16.16
N LEU A 52 17.74 5.35 -15.71
CA LEU A 52 16.62 4.75 -16.42
C LEU A 52 15.53 4.40 -15.42
N ASP A 53 14.42 5.14 -15.54
CA ASP A 53 13.10 4.78 -15.04
C ASP A 53 12.64 3.48 -15.72
N LEU A 54 13.14 2.34 -15.27
CA LEU A 54 12.67 1.03 -15.67
C LEU A 54 12.00 0.36 -14.47
N ASP A 55 10.75 -0.05 -14.70
CA ASP A 55 10.01 -1.00 -13.88
C ASP A 55 10.94 -2.14 -13.46
N ASP A 56 11.16 -2.32 -12.16
CA ASP A 56 11.94 -3.45 -11.67
C ASP A 56 11.29 -4.08 -10.44
N ALA A 57 11.06 -5.39 -10.58
CA ALA A 57 10.40 -6.29 -9.66
C ALA A 57 11.32 -6.63 -8.47
N PRO A 58 10.83 -7.33 -7.43
CA PRO A 58 11.54 -7.46 -6.16
C PRO A 58 12.68 -8.47 -6.31
N SER A 59 13.91 -8.03 -6.06
CA SER A 59 15.06 -8.91 -5.88
C SER A 59 15.23 -9.25 -4.40
N ASP A 60 15.43 -10.55 -4.20
CA ASP A 60 15.57 -11.33 -2.97
C ASP A 60 16.64 -10.84 -1.97
N GLY A 61 16.46 -11.23 -0.71
CA GLY A 61 17.55 -11.52 0.23
C GLY A 61 18.10 -10.38 1.09
N THR A 62 17.60 -10.33 2.34
CA THR A 62 18.32 -10.05 3.61
C THR A 62 19.36 -8.93 3.70
N ASP A 63 19.11 -7.95 4.59
CA ASP A 63 20.08 -7.41 5.56
C ASP A 63 19.44 -6.33 6.45
N PHE A 64 18.63 -6.72 7.45
CA PHE A 64 17.66 -5.83 8.10
C PHE A 64 18.21 -4.79 9.10
N VAL A 65 19.47 -4.90 9.54
CA VAL A 65 19.97 -4.16 10.73
C VAL A 65 20.65 -2.81 10.39
N THR A 66 21.07 -2.56 9.15
CA THR A 66 21.82 -1.34 8.75
C THR A 66 21.05 -0.41 7.79
N LEU A 67 19.73 -0.57 7.65
CA LEU A 67 18.92 0.12 6.63
C LEU A 67 18.33 1.49 7.03
N ALA A 68 18.18 1.77 8.32
CA ALA A 68 17.30 2.84 8.79
C ALA A 68 17.73 4.27 8.35
N SER A 69 19.02 4.49 8.08
CA SER A 69 19.57 5.79 7.66
C SER A 69 19.67 5.99 6.14
N ARG A 70 19.19 5.04 5.33
CA ARG A 70 19.32 5.06 3.85
C ARG A 70 18.03 4.65 3.11
N LEU A 71 16.87 5.06 3.60
CA LEU A 71 15.59 4.82 2.93
C LEU A 71 15.18 6.03 2.07
N ARG A 72 14.78 5.78 0.81
CA ARG A 72 14.22 6.81 -0.09
C ARG A 72 12.82 6.44 -0.55
N LEU A 73 11.95 7.46 -0.67
CA LEU A 73 10.58 7.31 -1.16
C LEU A 73 10.56 7.12 -2.69
N THR A 74 9.87 6.08 -3.16
CA THR A 74 9.74 5.78 -4.59
C THR A 74 8.59 6.58 -5.24
N ARG A 75 8.45 6.52 -6.57
CA ARG A 75 7.27 7.07 -7.27
C ARG A 75 5.98 6.41 -6.77
N HIS A 76 6.01 5.09 -6.61
CA HIS A 76 4.92 4.31 -6.03
C HIS A 76 4.63 4.75 -4.58
N GLY A 77 5.67 4.92 -3.75
CA GLY A 77 5.54 5.43 -2.39
C GLY A 77 4.91 6.82 -2.30
N ARG A 78 5.22 7.72 -3.23
CA ARG A 78 4.54 9.03 -3.36
C ARG A 78 3.06 8.88 -3.71
N ALA A 79 2.72 7.96 -4.62
CA ALA A 79 1.33 7.68 -4.95
C ALA A 79 0.57 7.11 -3.75
N LEU A 80 1.17 6.19 -2.99
CA LEU A 80 0.59 5.64 -1.76
C LEU A 80 0.33 6.73 -0.72
N ALA A 81 1.31 7.59 -0.46
CA ALA A 81 1.21 8.67 0.50
C ALA A 81 0.15 9.72 0.12
N SER A 82 -0.30 9.76 -1.14
CA SER A 82 -1.36 10.65 -1.61
C SER A 82 -2.79 10.14 -1.33
N LEU A 83 -2.93 8.87 -0.96
CA LEU A 83 -4.22 8.25 -0.65
C LEU A 83 -4.48 8.27 0.87
N PRO A 84 -5.69 8.62 1.32
CA PRO A 84 -6.06 8.60 2.74
C PRO A 84 -6.46 7.17 3.18
N LEU A 85 -5.59 6.20 2.93
CA LEU A 85 -5.84 4.78 3.22
C LEU A 85 -4.64 4.16 3.91
N HIS A 86 -4.87 3.05 4.61
CA HIS A 86 -3.76 2.24 5.11
C HIS A 86 -2.81 1.82 3.97
N PRO A 87 -1.46 1.80 4.15
CA PRO A 87 -0.50 1.56 3.07
C PRO A 87 -0.73 0.30 2.24
N ARG A 88 -1.24 -0.78 2.87
CA ARG A 88 -1.60 -2.03 2.16
C ARG A 88 -2.81 -1.84 1.23
N LEU A 89 -3.84 -1.11 1.66
CA LEU A 89 -5.02 -0.82 0.84
C LEU A 89 -4.70 0.21 -0.24
N GLY A 90 -3.92 1.24 0.09
CA GLY A 90 -3.37 2.16 -0.90
C GLY A 90 -2.57 1.43 -1.98
N HIS A 91 -1.77 0.42 -1.59
CA HIS A 91 -1.02 -0.40 -2.53
C HIS A 91 -1.93 -1.17 -3.46
N MET A 92 -2.96 -1.82 -2.91
CA MET A 92 -3.97 -2.51 -3.69
C MET A 92 -4.62 -1.58 -4.74
N LEU A 93 -5.02 -0.35 -4.36
CA LEU A 93 -5.63 0.59 -5.30
C LEU A 93 -4.67 1.07 -6.39
N VAL A 94 -3.44 1.47 -6.02
CA VAL A 94 -2.43 1.92 -6.99
C VAL A 94 -2.08 0.80 -7.97
N THR A 95 -1.88 -0.42 -7.47
CA THR A 95 -1.60 -1.60 -8.31
C THR A 95 -2.77 -1.92 -9.23
N SER A 96 -4.02 -1.90 -8.74
CA SER A 96 -5.21 -2.14 -9.58
C SER A 96 -5.35 -1.10 -10.70
N ARG A 97 -5.01 0.16 -10.42
CA ARG A 97 -5.04 1.24 -11.41
C ARG A 97 -3.98 1.01 -12.47
N ASN A 98 -2.78 0.60 -12.08
CA ASN A 98 -1.70 0.32 -13.02
C ASN A 98 -2.07 -0.85 -13.95
N LEU A 99 -2.65 -1.94 -13.43
CA LEU A 99 -3.14 -3.07 -14.25
C LEU A 99 -4.24 -2.64 -15.23
N LYS A 100 -5.12 -1.72 -14.82
CA LYS A 100 -6.17 -1.17 -15.69
C LYS A 100 -5.58 -0.29 -16.80
N ILE A 101 -4.50 0.46 -16.51
CA ILE A 101 -3.82 1.32 -17.49
C ILE A 101 -2.94 0.49 -18.44
N SER A 102 -2.25 -0.55 -17.95
CA SER A 102 -1.41 -1.42 -18.79
C SER A 102 -2.22 -2.37 -19.68
N GLY A 103 -3.50 -2.57 -19.37
CA GLY A 103 -4.37 -3.48 -20.11
C GLY A 103 -4.14 -4.96 -19.79
N GLU A 104 -3.38 -5.27 -18.74
CA GLU A 104 -3.19 -6.64 -18.23
C GLU A 104 -4.44 -7.17 -17.51
N ALA A 105 -5.33 -6.27 -17.08
CA ALA A 105 -6.58 -6.66 -16.46
C ALA A 105 -7.57 -7.22 -17.50
N PRO A 106 -8.28 -8.32 -17.19
CA PRO A 106 -9.29 -8.89 -18.09
C PRO A 106 -10.44 -7.88 -18.33
N PRO A 107 -10.91 -7.72 -19.59
CA PRO A 107 -11.90 -6.69 -19.94
C PRO A 107 -13.29 -6.91 -19.33
N SER A 108 -13.59 -8.14 -18.91
CA SER A 108 -14.85 -8.51 -18.27
C SER A 108 -14.92 -8.20 -16.76
N PHE A 109 -13.81 -7.77 -16.16
CA PHE A 109 -13.71 -7.64 -14.71
C PHE A 109 -12.98 -6.35 -14.32
N ASP A 110 -13.73 -5.41 -13.72
CA ASP A 110 -13.15 -4.15 -13.26
C ASP A 110 -12.41 -4.35 -11.93
N VAL A 111 -11.12 -4.71 -12.04
CA VAL A 111 -10.22 -4.92 -10.89
C VAL A 111 -10.18 -3.68 -9.98
N ALA A 112 -10.27 -2.48 -10.55
CA ALA A 112 -10.23 -1.25 -9.77
C ALA A 112 -11.53 -1.07 -8.95
N ALA A 113 -12.69 -1.43 -9.51
CA ALA A 113 -13.95 -1.40 -8.78
C ALA A 113 -13.94 -2.36 -7.58
N VAL A 114 -13.42 -3.57 -7.77
CA VAL A 114 -13.28 -4.56 -6.69
C VAL A 114 -12.31 -4.10 -5.61
N ALA A 115 -11.17 -3.53 -6.01
CA ALA A 115 -10.20 -2.99 -5.06
C ALA A 115 -10.81 -1.83 -4.24
N CYS A 116 -11.57 -0.93 -4.86
CA CYS A 116 -12.30 0.13 -4.15
C CYS A 116 -13.35 -0.43 -3.20
N ALA A 117 -14.13 -1.43 -3.62
CA ALA A 117 -15.13 -2.08 -2.77
C ALA A 117 -14.49 -2.74 -1.54
N LEU A 118 -13.38 -3.46 -1.73
CA LEU A 118 -12.62 -4.06 -0.64
C LEU A 118 -12.08 -3.01 0.34
N ALA A 119 -11.50 -1.92 -0.18
CA ALA A 119 -11.00 -0.83 0.67
C ALA A 119 -12.13 -0.21 1.50
N ALA A 120 -13.30 0.02 0.90
CA ALA A 120 -14.47 0.55 1.60
C ALA A 120 -14.96 -0.39 2.72
N ILE A 121 -15.05 -1.70 2.45
CA ILE A 121 -15.49 -2.67 3.46
C ILE A 121 -14.52 -2.75 4.64
N VAL A 122 -13.21 -2.72 4.37
CA VAL A 122 -12.19 -2.89 5.42
C VAL A 122 -12.04 -1.64 6.29
N GLU A 123 -12.11 -0.44 5.72
CA GLU A 123 -11.94 0.82 6.48
C GLU A 123 -13.17 1.17 7.32
N GLU A 124 -14.38 0.92 6.84
CA GLU A 124 -15.61 1.26 7.59
C GLU A 124 -15.87 0.26 8.75
N GLY A 125 -15.42 -1.00 8.61
CA GLY A 125 -15.51 -2.03 9.65
C GLY A 125 -16.92 -2.52 10.01
N GLY A 126 -17.97 -1.87 9.49
CA GLY A 126 -19.37 -2.27 9.61
C GLY A 126 -19.77 -3.37 8.63
N ASP A 127 -20.80 -4.15 8.98
CA ASP A 127 -21.30 -5.19 8.08
C ASP A 127 -22.37 -4.64 7.13
N LEU A 128 -22.16 -4.84 5.83
CA LEU A 128 -23.08 -4.42 4.77
C LEU A 128 -24.33 -5.31 4.70
N LEU A 129 -24.22 -6.57 5.14
CA LEU A 129 -25.31 -7.53 5.04
C LEU A 129 -26.18 -7.49 6.30
N GLN A 130 -27.50 -7.50 6.11
CA GLN A 130 -28.44 -7.67 7.23
C GLN A 130 -28.14 -8.98 7.98
N GLY A 131 -28.20 -8.97 9.31
CA GLY A 131 -27.80 -10.11 10.15
C GLY A 131 -26.28 -10.32 10.27
N GLY A 132 -25.51 -9.64 9.41
CA GLY A 132 -24.06 -9.55 9.43
C GLY A 132 -23.33 -10.89 9.53
N ALA A 133 -22.17 -10.89 10.20
CA ALA A 133 -21.30 -12.05 10.34
C ALA A 133 -21.95 -13.24 11.06
N ARG A 134 -23.03 -13.02 11.82
CA ARG A 134 -23.76 -14.11 12.50
C ARG A 134 -24.50 -15.00 11.52
N GLU A 135 -25.04 -14.40 10.46
CA GLU A 135 -25.84 -15.10 9.44
C GLU A 135 -25.01 -15.45 8.20
N HIS A 136 -24.08 -14.57 7.83
CA HIS A 136 -23.34 -14.66 6.56
C HIS A 136 -21.85 -14.99 6.75
N GLY A 137 -21.37 -15.14 7.99
CA GLY A 137 -19.97 -15.40 8.28
C GLY A 137 -19.03 -14.28 7.83
N ALA A 138 -17.75 -14.63 7.59
CA ALA A 138 -16.70 -13.69 7.20
C ALA A 138 -16.38 -13.70 5.70
N ASP A 139 -17.30 -14.17 4.85
CA ASP A 139 -17.09 -14.19 3.41
C ASP A 139 -17.06 -12.76 2.84
N ILE A 140 -15.87 -12.32 2.45
CA ILE A 140 -15.65 -11.00 1.88
C ILE A 140 -16.19 -10.91 0.45
N GLY A 141 -16.23 -12.02 -0.29
CA GLY A 141 -16.74 -12.10 -1.65
C GLY A 141 -18.22 -11.76 -1.72
N LEU A 142 -19.02 -12.24 -0.75
CA LEU A 142 -20.44 -11.87 -0.63
C LEU A 142 -20.64 -10.38 -0.41
N ARG A 143 -19.81 -9.74 0.41
CA ARG A 143 -19.90 -8.30 0.72
C ARG A 143 -19.47 -7.44 -0.47
N VAL A 144 -18.40 -7.82 -1.15
CA VAL A 144 -17.96 -7.17 -2.38
C VAL A 144 -19.01 -7.31 -3.47
N ALA A 145 -19.57 -8.52 -3.66
CA ALA A 145 -20.63 -8.75 -4.63
C ALA A 145 -21.87 -7.91 -4.30
N ALA A 146 -22.29 -7.85 -3.04
CA ALA A 146 -23.42 -7.02 -2.61
C ALA A 146 -23.20 -5.53 -2.89
N LEU A 147 -21.98 -5.01 -2.64
CA LEU A 147 -21.65 -3.60 -2.88
C LEU A 147 -21.57 -3.25 -4.37
N LEU A 148 -21.08 -4.19 -5.20
CA LEU A 148 -20.97 -4.01 -6.65
C LEU A 148 -22.26 -4.36 -7.40
N SER A 149 -23.22 -4.99 -6.74
CA SER A 149 -24.53 -5.27 -7.32
C SER A 149 -25.35 -3.99 -7.41
N ASP A 150 -25.89 -3.67 -8.58
CA ASP A 150 -26.77 -2.52 -8.82
C ASP A 150 -28.19 -2.70 -8.23
N ARG A 151 -28.33 -3.53 -7.19
CA ARG A 151 -29.61 -3.88 -6.59
C ARG A 151 -29.83 -2.99 -5.38
N PRO A 152 -30.89 -2.16 -5.33
CA PRO A 152 -31.21 -1.42 -4.13
C PRO A 152 -31.47 -2.41 -2.98
N PRO A 153 -31.11 -2.07 -1.73
CA PRO A 153 -31.38 -2.92 -0.59
C PRO A 153 -32.89 -3.21 -0.59
N SER A 154 -33.25 -4.49 -0.61
CA SER A 154 -34.63 -4.93 -0.57
C SER A 154 -35.25 -4.43 0.73
N THR A 155 -35.99 -3.33 0.66
CA THR A 155 -36.85 -2.86 1.75
C THR A 155 -37.92 -3.93 1.97
N ALA A 156 -37.72 -4.77 2.99
CA ALA A 156 -38.78 -5.57 3.59
C ALA A 156 -39.59 -4.71 4.56
#